data_AF-A0A3N1NX04-F1
#
_entry.id   AF-A0A3N1NX04-F1
#
_cell.length_a   1.000
_cell.length_b   1.000
_cell.length_c   1.000
_cell.angle_alpha   90.00
_cell.angle_beta   90.00
_cell.angle_gamma   90.00
#
_symmetry.space_group_name_H-M   'P 1'
#
loop_
_entity.id
_entity.type
_entity.pdbx_description
1 polymer ?
#
loop_
_entity_poly.entity_id
_entity_poly.type
_entity_poly.pdbx_seq_one_letter_code
_entity_poly.pdbx_strand_id
1 'polypeptide(L)'
;MTDRVDINRLLVEMRSLKSQTQAFQKPQGINPVGEGQPGLRTEANREVPGFGEVMAQALNKVNDTQKASGALQAAYERGEPGVDITDVMVASQKSSVAFQATLQVRNKLVEAYRDIMNMPI
;
A
#
# COMPACT_ATOMS: atom_id res chain seq x y z
N MET A 1 49.13 15.39 26.28
CA MET A 1 49.57 14.15 25.59
C MET A 1 48.34 13.35 25.22
N THR A 2 47.59 13.81 24.23
CA THR A 2 46.31 13.20 23.82
C THR A 2 46.01 13.80 22.45
N ASP A 3 46.28 13.06 21.37
CA ASP A 3 45.52 13.12 20.09
C ASP A 3 46.17 12.25 18.97
N ARG A 4 46.57 11.02 19.28
CA ARG A 4 47.23 10.11 18.29
C ARG A 4 46.60 8.72 18.23
N VAL A 5 45.53 8.46 18.99
CA VAL A 5 45.01 7.09 19.20
C VAL A 5 43.81 6.74 18.32
N ASP A 6 43.19 7.70 17.62
CA ASP A 6 41.89 7.46 17.00
C ASP A 6 41.91 7.14 15.49
N ILE A 7 43.04 7.33 14.80
CA ILE A 7 43.14 7.07 13.35
C ILE A 7 43.14 5.56 13.04
N ASN A 8 43.83 4.77 13.86
CA ASN A 8 43.86 3.31 13.67
C ASN A 8 42.53 2.64 14.05
N ARG A 9 41.77 3.24 14.96
CA ARG A 9 40.45 2.73 15.37
C ARG A 9 39.39 2.96 14.30
N LEU A 10 39.40 4.13 13.67
CA LEU A 10 38.50 4.47 12.55
C LEU A 10 38.71 3.55 11.32
N LEU A 11 39.96 3.15 11.06
CA LEU A 11 40.30 2.22 9.98
C LEU A 11 39.81 0.80 10.21
N VAL A 12 39.64 0.38 11.47
CA VAL A 12 39.06 -0.93 11.83
C VAL A 12 37.53 -0.87 11.73
N GLU A 13 36.93 0.23 12.15
CA GLU A 13 35.47 0.44 12.10
C GLU A 13 34.95 0.57 10.65
N MET A 14 35.69 1.26 9.77
CA MET A 14 35.41 1.27 8.33
C MET A 14 35.51 -0.12 7.70
N ARG A 15 36.36 -1.01 8.23
CA ARG A 15 36.53 -2.38 7.72
C ARG A 15 35.33 -3.26 8.11
N SER A 16 34.81 -3.10 9.33
CA SER A 16 33.58 -3.79 9.75
C SER A 16 32.35 -3.29 9.00
N LEU A 17 32.23 -1.97 8.77
CA LEU A 17 31.09 -1.42 8.03
C LEU A 17 31.05 -1.91 6.57
N LYS A 18 32.21 -1.99 5.90
CA LYS A 18 32.32 -2.58 4.54
C LYS A 18 32.01 -4.08 4.50
N SER A 19 32.31 -4.83 5.56
CA SER A 19 31.97 -6.26 5.61
C SER A 19 30.47 -6.51 5.79
N GLN A 20 29.76 -5.60 6.46
CA GLN A 20 28.31 -5.71 6.65
C GLN A 20 27.53 -5.32 5.38
N THR A 21 28.05 -4.41 4.56
CA THR A 21 27.41 -4.02 3.29
C THR A 21 27.67 -4.98 2.13
N GLN A 22 28.75 -5.78 2.17
CA GLN A 22 28.99 -6.82 1.15
C GLN A 22 28.10 -8.07 1.31
N ALA A 23 27.49 -8.29 2.48
CA ALA A 23 26.52 -9.37 2.69
C ALA A 23 25.13 -9.06 2.10
N PHE A 24 24.82 -7.79 1.85
CA PHE A 24 23.53 -7.35 1.30
C PHE A 24 23.56 -7.06 -0.22
N GLN A 25 24.71 -7.24 -0.88
CA GLN A 25 24.93 -6.81 -2.27
C GLN A 25 25.30 -7.95 -3.23
N LYS A 26 25.04 -9.21 -2.85
CA LYS A 26 25.03 -10.34 -3.79
C LYS A 26 23.58 -10.60 -4.26
N PRO A 27 23.18 -10.15 -5.46
CA PRO A 27 22.08 -10.79 -6.16
C PRO A 27 22.54 -12.21 -6.51
N GLN A 28 22.15 -13.19 -5.69
CA GLN A 28 22.31 -14.59 -6.05
C GLN A 28 21.48 -14.84 -7.30
N GLY A 29 22.19 -15.13 -8.38
CA GLY A 29 21.63 -15.51 -9.65
C GLY A 29 20.65 -16.67 -9.51
N ILE A 30 19.58 -16.54 -10.28
CA ILE A 30 18.61 -17.55 -10.65
C ILE A 30 19.38 -18.83 -11.06
N ASN A 31 19.37 -19.84 -10.20
CA ASN A 31 19.88 -21.17 -10.56
C ASN A 31 18.89 -21.84 -11.52
N PRO A 32 19.34 -22.45 -12.64
CA PRO A 32 18.46 -23.19 -13.52
C PRO A 32 18.00 -24.47 -12.80
N VAL A 33 16.69 -24.57 -12.56
CA VAL A 33 16.05 -25.77 -12.02
C VAL A 33 16.07 -26.85 -13.09
N GLY A 34 17.04 -27.76 -12.99
CA GLY A 34 16.98 -29.08 -13.60
C GLY A 34 15.98 -29.96 -12.86
N GLU A 35 14.99 -30.42 -13.62
CA GLU A 35 14.31 -31.72 -13.57
C GLU A 35 14.10 -32.38 -12.19
N GLY A 36 12.81 -32.51 -11.81
CA GLY A 36 12.35 -33.58 -10.93
C GLY A 36 11.67 -33.15 -9.63
N GLN A 37 10.54 -32.44 -9.70
CA GLN A 37 9.57 -32.40 -8.59
C GLN A 37 8.14 -32.11 -9.11
N PRO A 38 7.27 -33.12 -9.20
CA PRO A 38 5.85 -32.91 -9.45
C PRO A 38 5.17 -32.59 -8.11
N GLY A 39 4.76 -31.35 -7.89
CA GLY A 39 3.98 -31.05 -6.68
C GLY A 39 3.93 -29.62 -6.18
N LEU A 40 4.07 -28.61 -7.04
CA LEU A 40 3.59 -27.26 -6.72
C LEU A 40 2.56 -26.93 -7.77
N ARG A 41 1.33 -27.40 -7.53
CA ARG A 41 0.15 -26.88 -8.21
C ARG A 41 0.09 -25.41 -7.83
N THR A 42 0.54 -24.55 -8.72
CA THR A 42 0.14 -23.15 -8.70
C THR A 42 -1.37 -23.16 -8.64
N GLU A 43 -1.93 -22.74 -7.51
CA GLU A 43 -3.35 -22.51 -7.32
C GLU A 43 -3.75 -21.34 -8.23
N ALA A 44 -3.81 -21.62 -9.52
CA ALA A 44 -4.38 -20.78 -10.55
C ALA A 44 -5.90 -20.89 -10.47
N ASN A 45 -6.46 -20.53 -9.31
CA ASN A 45 -7.88 -20.20 -9.19
C ASN A 45 -8.15 -19.37 -7.93
N ARG A 46 -7.39 -18.29 -7.73
CA ARG A 46 -7.92 -17.19 -6.95
C ARG A 46 -8.78 -16.41 -7.94
N GLU A 47 -10.09 -16.71 -7.97
CA GLU A 47 -11.06 -15.89 -8.68
C GLU A 47 -10.83 -14.45 -8.25
N VAL A 48 -10.25 -13.65 -9.15
CA VAL A 48 -10.17 -12.21 -8.95
C VAL A 48 -11.61 -11.75 -8.88
N PRO A 49 -12.06 -11.11 -7.77
CA PRO A 49 -13.43 -10.65 -7.65
C PRO A 49 -13.81 -9.88 -8.90
N GLY A 50 -15.01 -10.15 -9.41
CA GLY A 50 -15.48 -9.51 -10.63
C GLY A 50 -15.35 -8.00 -10.50
N PHE A 51 -14.92 -7.32 -11.55
CA PHE A 51 -14.65 -5.88 -11.49
C PHE A 51 -15.82 -5.07 -10.90
N GLY A 52 -17.07 -5.42 -11.25
CA GLY A 52 -18.27 -4.82 -10.68
C GLY A 52 -18.43 -5.03 -9.17
N GLU A 53 -17.93 -6.15 -8.65
CA GLU A 53 -17.87 -6.44 -7.22
C GLU A 53 -16.86 -5.54 -6.51
N VAL A 54 -15.68 -5.34 -7.09
CA VAL A 54 -14.66 -4.41 -6.57
C VAL A 54 -15.20 -2.96 -6.57
N MET A 55 -15.93 -2.57 -7.62
CA MET A 55 -16.55 -1.24 -7.69
C MET A 55 -17.68 -1.07 -6.67
N ALA A 56 -18.54 -2.07 -6.51
CA ALA A 56 -19.59 -2.07 -5.50
C ALA A 56 -18.98 -1.99 -4.09
N GLN A 57 -17.91 -2.75 -3.83
CA GLN A 57 -17.16 -2.68 -2.58
C GLN A 57 -16.56 -1.29 -2.34
N ALA A 58 -15.96 -0.66 -3.36
CA ALA A 58 -15.41 0.70 -3.23
C ALA A 58 -16.49 1.74 -2.94
N LEU A 59 -17.64 1.67 -3.60
CA LEU A 59 -18.78 2.57 -3.36
C LEU A 59 -19.34 2.39 -1.94
N ASN A 60 -19.50 1.15 -1.49
CA ASN A 60 -19.92 0.84 -0.12
C ASN A 60 -18.90 1.40 0.89
N LYS A 61 -17.60 1.24 0.63
CA LYS A 61 -16.52 1.77 1.48
C LYS A 61 -16.61 3.29 1.64
N VAL A 62 -16.89 4.02 0.55
CA VAL A 62 -17.08 5.48 0.59
C VAL A 62 -18.32 5.85 1.42
N ASN A 63 -19.42 5.12 1.24
CA ASN A 63 -20.64 5.34 2.04
C ASN A 63 -20.36 5.14 3.53
N ASP A 64 -19.62 4.10 3.89
CA ASP A 64 -19.23 3.81 5.26
C ASP A 64 -18.32 4.89 5.84
N THR A 65 -17.36 5.38 5.06
CA THR A 65 -16.47 6.48 5.51
C THR A 65 -17.24 7.78 5.73
N GLN A 66 -18.18 8.12 4.85
CA GLN A 66 -19.06 9.28 5.03
C GLN A 66 -19.93 9.15 6.30
N LYS A 67 -20.56 7.99 6.52
CA LYS A 67 -21.35 7.73 7.74
C LYS A 67 -20.50 7.83 9.00
N ALA A 68 -19.29 7.26 9.00
CA ALA A 68 -18.38 7.33 10.12
C ALA A 68 -17.96 8.77 10.43
N SER A 69 -17.64 9.58 9.40
CA SER A 69 -17.33 11.00 9.58
C SER A 69 -18.50 11.78 10.17
N GLY A 70 -19.72 11.55 9.69
CA GLY A 70 -20.92 12.20 10.23
C GLY A 70 -21.24 11.79 11.66
N ALA A 71 -21.02 10.51 12.01
CA ALA A 71 -21.19 10.01 13.36
C ALA A 71 -20.18 10.65 14.34
N LEU A 72 -18.91 10.77 13.94
CA LEU A 72 -17.89 11.44 14.74
C LEU A 72 -18.20 12.93 14.92
N GLN A 73 -18.70 13.60 13.87
CA GLN A 73 -19.10 15.00 13.95
C GLN A 73 -20.27 15.20 14.94
N ALA A 74 -21.29 14.35 14.87
CA ALA A 74 -22.41 14.38 15.81
C ALA A 74 -22.01 14.01 17.25
N ALA A 75 -21.07 13.09 17.43
CA ALA A 75 -20.53 12.73 18.74
C ALA A 75 -19.75 13.91 19.36
N TYR A 76 -18.95 14.61 18.54
CA TYR A 76 -18.25 15.82 18.95
C TYR A 76 -19.21 16.96 19.32
N GLU A 77 -20.24 17.22 18.50
CA GLU A 77 -21.26 18.24 18.79
C GLU A 77 -22.04 17.96 20.09
N ARG A 78 -22.22 16.70 20.45
CA ARG A 78 -22.83 16.26 21.71
C ARG A 78 -21.88 16.27 22.91
N GLY A 79 -20.59 16.56 22.69
CA GLY A 79 -19.57 16.57 23.74
C GLY A 79 -19.25 15.19 24.31
N GLU A 80 -19.35 14.13 23.49
CA GLU A 80 -19.00 12.77 23.94
C GLU A 80 -17.52 12.70 24.38
N PRO A 81 -17.24 12.22 25.60
CA PRO A 81 -15.86 12.10 26.09
C PRO A 81 -15.08 11.09 25.24
N GLY A 82 -13.93 11.51 24.73
CA GLY A 82 -13.05 10.67 23.91
C GLY A 82 -13.17 10.89 22.39
N VAL A 83 -14.02 11.80 21.93
CA VAL A 83 -14.05 12.25 20.52
C VAL A 83 -13.40 13.64 20.44
N ASP A 84 -12.19 13.69 19.89
CA ASP A 84 -11.48 14.96 19.68
C ASP A 84 -11.85 15.57 18.32
N ILE A 85 -11.84 16.91 18.22
CA ILE A 85 -12.03 17.61 16.94
C ILE A 85 -11.03 17.15 15.88
N THR A 86 -9.83 16.75 16.31
CA THR A 86 -8.79 16.19 15.45
C THR A 86 -9.22 14.87 14.80
N ASP A 87 -9.95 14.01 15.51
CA ASP A 87 -10.47 12.76 14.94
C ASP A 87 -11.54 13.00 13.88
N VAL A 88 -12.42 13.98 14.11
CA VAL A 88 -13.43 14.41 13.12
C VAL A 88 -12.74 14.95 11.86
N MET A 89 -11.72 15.78 12.02
CA MET A 89 -10.95 16.34 10.90
C MET A 89 -10.22 15.25 10.10
N VAL A 90 -9.58 14.29 10.78
CA VAL A 90 -8.90 13.17 10.13
C VAL A 90 -9.90 12.26 9.40
N ALA A 91 -11.05 11.97 10.00
CA ALA A 91 -12.10 11.18 9.37
C ALA A 91 -12.66 11.86 8.12
N SER A 92 -12.86 13.18 8.17
CA SER A 92 -13.31 13.99 7.03
C SER A 92 -12.28 13.99 5.89
N GLN A 93 -10.99 14.14 6.22
CA GLN A 93 -9.90 14.06 5.23
C GLN A 93 -9.80 12.67 4.59
N LYS A 94 -9.86 11.60 5.39
CA LYS A 94 -9.88 10.21 4.90
C LYS A 94 -11.04 9.99 3.93
N SER A 95 -12.23 10.47 4.27
CA SER A 95 -13.43 10.35 3.42
C SER A 95 -13.25 11.09 2.09
N SER A 96 -12.66 12.29 2.13
CA SER A 96 -12.39 13.10 0.94
C SER A 96 -11.40 12.41 -0.01
N VAL A 97 -10.30 11.87 0.51
CA VAL A 97 -9.29 11.15 -0.29
C VAL A 97 -9.87 9.85 -0.87
N ALA A 98 -10.63 9.09 -0.07
CA ALA A 98 -11.28 7.86 -0.53
C ALA A 98 -12.31 8.13 -1.66
N PHE A 99 -13.06 9.22 -1.55
CA PHE A 99 -13.98 9.66 -2.60
C PHE A 99 -13.25 10.02 -3.90
N GLN A 100 -12.17 10.80 -3.81
CA GLN A 100 -11.35 11.15 -4.97
C GLN A 100 -10.78 9.92 -5.67
N ALA A 101 -10.26 8.94 -4.91
CA ALA A 101 -9.78 7.68 -5.46
C ALA A 101 -10.90 6.93 -6.21
N THR A 102 -12.11 6.93 -5.67
CA THR A 102 -13.28 6.29 -6.30
C THR A 102 -13.67 6.97 -7.62
N LEU A 103 -13.57 8.29 -7.70
CA LEU A 103 -13.79 9.02 -8.96
C LEU A 103 -12.75 8.67 -10.03
N GLN A 104 -11.48 8.51 -9.65
CA GLN A 104 -10.44 8.08 -10.59
C GLN A 104 -10.72 6.69 -11.14
N VAL A 105 -11.11 5.76 -10.27
CA VAL A 105 -11.52 4.41 -10.68
C VAL A 105 -12.72 4.50 -11.61
N ARG A 106 -13.78 5.24 -11.27
CA ARG A 106 -14.94 5.46 -12.14
C ARG A 106 -14.55 5.94 -13.53
N ASN A 107 -13.70 6.96 -13.62
CA ASN A 107 -13.30 7.55 -14.89
C ASN A 107 -12.51 6.56 -15.76
N LYS A 108 -11.58 5.80 -15.17
CA LYS A 108 -10.84 4.76 -15.89
C LYS A 108 -11.72 3.66 -16.45
N LEU A 109 -12.88 3.41 -15.86
CA LEU A 109 -13.81 2.39 -16.35
C LEU A 109 -14.67 2.88 -17.49
N VAL A 110 -15.08 4.15 -17.44
CA VAL A 110 -15.76 4.78 -18.56
C VAL A 110 -14.82 4.84 -19.76
N GLU A 111 -13.54 5.12 -19.54
CA GLU A 111 -12.50 5.02 -20.58
C GLU A 111 -12.36 3.59 -21.11
N ALA A 112 -12.13 2.60 -20.25
CA ALA A 112 -11.97 1.20 -20.68
C ALA A 112 -13.20 0.67 -21.45
N TYR A 113 -14.42 1.03 -21.04
CA TYR A 113 -15.64 0.68 -21.76
C TYR A 113 -15.71 1.35 -23.15
N ARG A 114 -15.32 2.63 -23.23
CA ARG A 114 -15.23 3.35 -24.51
C ARG A 114 -14.16 2.74 -25.42
N ASP A 115 -13.01 2.35 -24.87
CA ASP A 115 -11.91 1.73 -25.61
C ASP A 115 -12.33 0.39 -26.21
N ILE A 116 -13.09 -0.43 -25.47
CA ILE A 116 -13.65 -1.69 -26.00
C ILE A 116 -14.65 -1.43 -27.13
N MET A 117 -15.52 -0.42 -27.01
CA MET A 117 -16.47 -0.08 -28.07
C MET A 117 -15.79 0.50 -29.33
N ASN A 118 -14.68 1.21 -29.15
CA ASN A 118 -13.93 1.82 -30.24
C ASN A 118 -12.86 0.89 -30.84
N MET A 119 -12.67 -0.32 -30.30
CA MET A 119 -11.84 -1.33 -30.95
C MET A 119 -12.52 -1.74 -32.26
N PRO A 120 -11.87 -1.53 -33.42
CA PRO A 120 -12.37 -2.11 -34.66
C PRO A 120 -12.29 -3.63 -34.55
N ILE A 121 -13.41 -4.30 -34.85
CA ILE A 121 -13.46 -5.76 -35.06
C ILE A 121 -12.68 -6.16 -36.32
#